data_AF-A0A1W9UXQ7-F1
#
_entry.id   AF-A0A1W9UXQ7-F1
#
_cell.length_a   1.000
_cell.length_b   1.000
_cell.length_c   1.000
_cell.angle_alpha   90.00
_cell.angle_beta   90.00
_cell.angle_gamma   90.00
#
_symmetry.space_group_name_H-M   'P 1'
#
loop_
_entity.id
_entity.type
_entity.pdbx_description
1 polymer ?
#
loop_
_entity_poly.entity_id
_entity_poly.type
_entity_poly.pdbx_seq_one_letter_code
_entity_poly.pdbx_strand_id
1 'polypeptide(L)'
;MLYPRWAPDLAYGYGYPLWVFAPPLPYVIPLLLAALGAPLEIGLKGLIIFAVLLYALGAYLFARHHLGWRAGLLSAALYTLAPFALREALLYGGNYPQYLAIGLYPWVLWGISRIHRRASWGNILLTAVLYGAVMLSHLFHVLILTPVAAGYALVELRITNDELRITNIQKRSFVVHYSLFVIRNSSFIVPGLLLTAFFWIPAFFERSYTRSTDDIYLAVSPVTSRFLNWSELLAWPQPLDARAANPWVPFSLGIAALALAVLGVLAIIFNRQTSSR
;
A
#
# COMPACT_ATOMS: atom_id res chain seq x y z
N MET A 1 23.59 0.36 21.03
CA MET A 1 22.29 -0.05 20.48
C MET A 1 21.71 1.16 19.74
N LEU A 2 21.58 1.14 18.42
CA LEU A 2 21.16 2.30 17.60
C LEU A 2 19.64 2.42 17.40
N TYR A 3 18.87 1.41 17.78
CA TYR A 3 17.42 1.32 17.61
C TYR A 3 16.77 0.87 18.93
N PRO A 4 15.81 1.64 19.50
CA PRO A 4 15.13 1.26 20.73
C PRO A 4 14.31 -0.01 20.51
N ARG A 5 14.35 -0.94 21.45
CA ARG A 5 13.61 -2.22 21.37
C ARG A 5 12.50 -2.35 22.41
N TRP A 6 12.76 -1.81 23.59
CA TRP A 6 11.86 -1.90 24.74
C TRP A 6 11.20 -0.56 25.02
N ALA A 7 9.92 -0.60 25.34
CA ALA A 7 9.17 0.51 25.91
C ALA A 7 9.01 0.23 27.41
N PRO A 8 9.84 0.83 28.29
CA PRO A 8 9.91 0.46 29.71
C PRO A 8 8.63 0.79 30.48
N ASP A 9 7.92 1.85 30.09
CA ASP A 9 6.73 2.33 30.81
C ASP A 9 5.46 1.55 30.45
N LEU A 10 5.50 0.71 29.40
CA LEU A 10 4.37 -0.13 29.01
C LEU A 10 4.21 -1.34 29.94
N ALA A 11 3.04 -1.99 29.84
CA ALA A 11 2.68 -3.14 30.65
C ALA A 11 2.84 -2.86 32.17
N TYR A 12 2.22 -1.77 32.66
CA TYR A 12 2.28 -1.36 34.07
C TYR A 12 3.71 -1.16 34.63
N GLY A 13 4.66 -0.78 33.77
CA GLY A 13 6.06 -0.57 34.14
C GLY A 13 6.94 -1.82 34.12
N TYR A 14 6.40 -2.98 33.71
CA TYR A 14 7.21 -4.20 33.49
C TYR A 14 7.99 -4.17 32.17
N GLY A 15 7.70 -3.20 31.30
CA GLY A 15 8.29 -3.08 29.99
C GLY A 15 7.62 -3.97 28.96
N TYR A 16 7.63 -3.51 27.70
CA TYR A 16 7.09 -4.26 26.57
C TYR A 16 8.04 -4.15 25.37
N PRO A 17 8.35 -5.25 24.66
CA PRO A 17 9.24 -5.24 23.49
C PRO A 17 8.54 -4.67 22.24
N LEU A 18 7.84 -3.54 22.38
CA LEU A 18 6.98 -2.96 21.34
C LEU A 18 7.75 -2.79 20.03
N TRP A 19 8.93 -2.19 20.13
CA TRP A 19 9.70 -1.74 18.98
C TRP A 19 10.42 -2.87 18.26
N VAL A 20 10.45 -4.07 18.84
CA VAL A 20 10.88 -5.29 18.13
C VAL A 20 9.83 -5.70 17.08
N PHE A 21 8.54 -5.53 17.37
CA PHE A 21 7.45 -6.05 16.54
C PHE A 21 6.62 -4.97 15.83
N ALA A 22 6.64 -3.72 16.33
CA ALA A 22 5.96 -2.59 15.73
C ALA A 22 6.84 -1.93 14.65
N PRO A 23 6.36 -1.83 13.39
CA PRO A 23 7.10 -1.15 12.33
C PRO A 23 7.40 0.31 12.69
N PRO A 24 8.63 0.80 12.48
CA PRO A 24 9.06 2.06 13.08
C PRO A 24 8.65 3.33 12.31
N LEU A 25 8.40 3.25 11.00
CA LEU A 25 8.23 4.44 10.15
C LEU A 25 7.11 5.39 10.59
N PRO A 26 5.93 4.91 11.07
CA PRO A 26 4.86 5.78 11.53
C PRO A 26 5.26 6.64 12.73
N TYR A 27 6.24 6.21 13.53
CA TYR A 27 6.70 6.92 14.73
C TYR A 27 7.86 7.87 14.45
N VAL A 28 8.67 7.56 13.42
CA VAL A 28 9.77 8.43 13.00
C VAL A 28 9.25 9.81 12.58
N ILE A 29 8.13 9.89 11.86
CA ILE A 29 7.59 11.16 11.36
C ILE A 29 7.19 12.11 12.52
N PRO A 30 6.35 11.70 13.50
CA PRO A 30 6.07 12.51 14.68
C PRO A 30 7.32 12.88 15.48
N LEU A 31 8.26 11.94 15.65
CA LEU A 31 9.50 12.17 16.41
C LEU A 31 10.41 13.21 15.74
N LEU A 32 10.49 13.24 14.42
CA LEU A 32 11.24 14.28 13.70
C LEU A 32 10.66 15.66 13.96
N LEU A 33 9.33 15.81 13.93
CA LEU A 33 8.67 17.07 14.25
C LEU A 33 8.86 17.45 15.72
N ALA A 34 8.81 16.47 16.62
CA ALA A 34 9.06 16.70 18.04
C ALA A 34 10.50 17.13 18.32
N ALA A 35 11.48 16.56 17.61
CA ALA A 35 12.89 16.98 17.70
C ALA A 35 13.11 18.43 17.24
N LEU A 36 12.23 18.97 16.41
CA LEU A 36 12.20 20.38 16.00
C LEU A 36 11.43 21.29 16.98
N GLY A 37 10.97 20.75 18.12
CA GLY A 37 10.27 21.48 19.17
C GLY A 37 8.74 21.44 19.08
N ALA A 38 8.15 20.70 18.14
CA ALA A 38 6.71 20.56 18.07
C ALA A 38 6.16 19.63 19.18
N PRO A 39 4.95 19.88 19.71
CA PRO A 39 4.27 18.89 20.56
C PRO A 39 4.03 17.58 19.81
N LEU A 40 4.10 16.43 20.50
CA LEU A 40 3.89 15.12 19.88
C LEU A 40 2.52 14.99 19.20
N GLU A 41 1.49 15.65 19.74
CA GLU A 41 0.16 15.76 19.12
C GLU A 41 0.23 16.37 17.71
N ILE A 42 1.02 17.45 17.54
CA ILE A 42 1.25 18.08 16.23
C ILE A 42 2.02 17.12 15.32
N GLY A 43 2.99 16.38 15.88
CA GLY A 43 3.72 15.35 15.16
C GLY A 43 2.79 14.27 14.57
N LEU A 44 1.84 13.78 15.37
CA LEU A 44 0.84 12.78 14.94
C LEU A 44 -0.13 13.35 13.90
N LYS A 45 -0.62 14.58 14.07
CA LYS A 45 -1.43 15.25 13.03
C LYS A 45 -0.65 15.42 11.73
N GLY A 46 0.64 15.75 11.84
CA GLY A 46 1.57 15.83 10.72
C GLY A 46 1.70 14.51 9.95
N LEU A 47 1.80 13.38 10.66
CA LEU A 47 1.77 12.04 10.06
C LEU A 47 0.50 11.79 9.25
N ILE A 48 -0.67 12.12 9.80
CA ILE A 48 -1.96 11.91 9.12
C ILE A 48 -2.03 12.77 7.84
N ILE A 49 -1.69 14.06 7.94
CA ILE A 49 -1.64 14.98 6.79
C ILE A 49 -0.66 14.45 5.74
N PHE A 50 0.53 14.02 6.15
CA PHE A 50 1.52 13.45 5.26
C PHE A 50 0.99 12.20 4.54
N ALA A 51 0.33 11.30 5.26
CA ALA A 51 -0.30 10.12 4.66
C ALA A 51 -1.38 10.52 3.64
N VAL A 52 -2.28 11.46 3.95
CA VAL A 52 -3.30 11.98 3.00
C VAL A 52 -2.65 12.50 1.71
N LEU A 53 -1.53 13.22 1.82
CA LEU A 53 -0.77 13.71 0.67
C LEU A 53 -0.15 12.57 -0.14
N LEU A 54 0.33 11.50 0.51
CA LEU A 54 0.81 10.30 -0.17
C LEU A 54 -0.30 9.61 -0.96
N TYR A 55 -1.51 9.49 -0.41
CA TYR A 55 -2.66 8.96 -1.15
C TYR A 55 -2.89 9.76 -2.44
N ALA A 56 -3.01 11.08 -2.32
CA ALA A 56 -3.37 11.95 -3.44
C ALA A 56 -2.27 11.95 -4.52
N LEU A 57 -1.02 12.23 -4.11
CA LEU A 57 0.09 12.38 -5.05
C LEU A 57 0.51 11.04 -5.65
N GLY A 58 0.50 9.96 -4.87
CA GLY A 58 0.81 8.62 -5.37
C GLY A 58 -0.18 8.19 -6.44
N ALA A 59 -1.49 8.30 -6.17
CA ALA A 59 -2.52 7.94 -7.12
C ALA A 59 -2.49 8.83 -8.37
N TYR A 60 -2.23 10.14 -8.21
CA TYR A 60 -2.01 11.06 -9.33
C TYR A 60 -0.85 10.61 -10.21
N LEU A 61 0.34 10.38 -9.63
CA LEU A 61 1.54 10.02 -10.37
C LEU A 61 1.40 8.67 -11.07
N PHE A 62 0.79 7.69 -10.40
CA PHE A 62 0.50 6.38 -10.95
C PHE A 62 -0.42 6.47 -12.17
N ALA A 63 -1.61 7.05 -12.01
CA ALA A 63 -2.59 7.09 -13.09
C ALA A 63 -2.18 8.03 -14.22
N ARG A 64 -1.55 9.17 -13.93
CA ARG A 64 -1.09 10.10 -14.99
C ARG A 64 -0.04 9.46 -15.89
N HIS A 65 0.75 8.53 -15.34
CA HIS A 65 1.80 7.86 -16.09
C HIS A 65 1.24 7.12 -17.30
N HIS A 66 0.02 6.58 -17.18
CA HIS A 66 -0.64 5.75 -18.18
C HIS A 66 -1.72 6.47 -18.98
N LEU A 67 -2.51 7.31 -18.31
CA LEU A 67 -3.77 7.85 -18.86
C LEU A 67 -3.79 9.39 -18.92
N GLY A 68 -2.67 10.05 -18.61
CA GLY A 68 -2.54 11.50 -18.63
C GLY A 68 -3.10 12.21 -17.39
N TRP A 69 -2.92 13.54 -17.34
CA TRP A 69 -3.14 14.33 -16.12
C TRP A 69 -4.58 14.30 -15.59
N ARG A 70 -5.58 14.23 -16.47
CA ARG A 70 -7.00 14.18 -16.07
C ARG A 70 -7.34 12.91 -15.29
N ALA A 71 -6.88 11.76 -15.79
CA ALA A 71 -7.03 10.48 -15.09
C ALA A 71 -6.23 10.46 -13.78
N GLY A 72 -5.06 11.13 -13.77
CA GLY A 72 -4.31 11.42 -12.56
C GLY A 72 -5.15 12.12 -11.50
N LEU A 73 -5.77 13.27 -11.82
CA LEU A 73 -6.56 14.05 -10.88
C LEU A 73 -7.77 13.26 -10.37
N LEU A 74 -8.47 12.56 -11.26
CA LEU A 74 -9.59 11.71 -10.88
C LEU A 74 -9.14 10.61 -9.92
N SER A 75 -8.02 9.94 -10.21
CA SER A 75 -7.51 8.87 -9.35
C SER A 75 -7.05 9.39 -7.99
N ALA A 76 -6.45 10.59 -7.94
CA ALA A 76 -6.11 11.25 -6.68
C ALA A 76 -7.36 11.50 -5.82
N ALA A 77 -8.41 12.06 -6.43
CA ALA A 77 -9.67 12.30 -5.73
C ALA A 77 -10.31 10.99 -5.24
N LEU A 78 -10.43 9.98 -6.12
CA LEU A 78 -11.06 8.71 -5.77
C LEU A 78 -10.30 7.93 -4.70
N TYR A 79 -8.96 7.94 -4.75
CA TYR A 79 -8.14 7.20 -3.79
C TYR A 79 -8.12 7.87 -2.42
N THR A 80 -7.96 9.21 -2.37
CA THR A 80 -7.94 9.96 -1.11
C THR A 80 -9.32 10.02 -0.44
N LEU A 81 -10.40 10.14 -1.23
CA LEU A 81 -11.77 10.24 -0.73
C LEU A 81 -12.49 8.88 -0.68
N ALA A 82 -11.76 7.78 -0.91
CA ALA A 82 -12.32 6.44 -0.76
C ALA A 82 -12.91 6.28 0.65
N PRO A 83 -14.08 5.64 0.83
CA PRO A 83 -14.71 5.51 2.14
C PRO A 83 -13.76 4.90 3.18
N PHE A 84 -13.00 3.88 2.79
CA PHE A 84 -11.97 3.29 3.65
C PHE A 84 -10.89 4.29 4.07
N ALA A 85 -10.38 5.11 3.14
CA ALA A 85 -9.34 6.09 3.46
C ALA A 85 -9.84 7.15 4.44
N LEU A 86 -11.06 7.65 4.24
CA LEU A 86 -11.70 8.61 5.15
C LEU A 86 -12.01 7.99 6.52
N ARG A 87 -12.48 6.72 6.54
CA ARG A 87 -12.74 5.96 7.76
C ARG A 87 -11.49 5.83 8.63
N GLU A 88 -10.36 5.44 8.03
CA GLU A 88 -9.08 5.28 8.74
C GLU A 88 -8.51 6.63 9.20
N ALA A 89 -8.62 7.67 8.37
CA ALA A 89 -8.04 8.98 8.66
C ALA A 89 -8.84 9.79 9.69
N LEU A 90 -10.17 9.73 9.66
CA LEU A 90 -11.04 10.70 10.35
C LEU A 90 -11.96 10.09 11.41
N LEU A 91 -12.31 8.80 11.32
CA LEU A 91 -13.39 8.22 12.14
C LEU A 91 -12.87 7.25 13.17
N TYR A 92 -12.26 6.15 12.73
CA TYR A 92 -11.76 5.12 13.64
C TYR A 92 -10.33 5.40 14.12
N GLY A 93 -9.65 6.39 13.53
CA GLY A 93 -8.32 6.91 13.87
C GLY A 93 -7.57 6.12 14.93
N GLY A 94 -6.72 5.18 14.50
CA GLY A 94 -6.02 4.30 15.44
C GLY A 94 -4.98 3.40 14.79
N ASN A 95 -5.21 2.96 13.55
CA ASN A 95 -4.21 2.23 12.78
C ASN A 95 -3.50 3.11 11.73
N TYR A 96 -2.90 4.21 12.20
CA TYR A 96 -2.06 5.08 11.36
C TYR A 96 -0.93 4.34 10.63
N PRO A 97 -0.30 3.28 11.21
CA PRO A 97 0.63 2.43 10.49
C PRO A 97 0.06 1.83 9.19
N GLN A 98 -1.16 1.27 9.24
CA GLN A 98 -1.88 0.78 8.07
C GLN A 98 -2.23 1.89 7.10
N TYR A 99 -2.76 3.02 7.60
CA TYR A 99 -3.14 4.14 6.75
C TYR A 99 -1.94 4.66 5.93
N LEU A 100 -0.78 4.84 6.57
CA LEU A 100 0.47 5.21 5.91
C LEU A 100 0.90 4.16 4.85
N ALA A 101 0.84 2.87 5.20
CA ALA A 101 1.25 1.79 4.31
C ALA A 101 0.40 1.76 3.02
N ILE A 102 -0.92 1.90 3.15
CA ILE A 102 -1.83 1.92 2.00
C ILE A 102 -1.59 3.18 1.16
N GLY A 103 -1.35 4.34 1.78
CA GLY A 103 -1.01 5.57 1.05
C GLY A 103 0.23 5.45 0.16
N LEU A 104 1.13 4.51 0.48
CA LEU A 104 2.33 4.19 -0.32
C LEU A 104 2.07 3.19 -1.46
N TYR A 105 0.92 2.52 -1.52
CA TYR A 105 0.63 1.52 -2.56
C TYR A 105 0.77 2.08 -3.98
N PRO A 106 0.14 3.22 -4.33
CA PRO A 106 0.25 3.75 -5.69
C PRO A 106 1.68 4.15 -6.06
N TRP A 107 2.50 4.53 -5.07
CA TRP A 107 3.90 4.89 -5.28
C TRP A 107 4.75 3.69 -5.70
N VAL A 108 4.54 2.53 -5.05
CA VAL A 108 5.22 1.29 -5.44
C VAL A 108 4.79 0.86 -6.84
N LEU A 109 3.49 0.90 -7.15
CA LEU A 109 2.99 0.57 -8.49
C LEU A 109 3.56 1.53 -9.56
N TRP A 110 3.63 2.82 -9.26
CA TRP A 110 4.28 3.82 -10.12
C TRP A 110 5.78 3.57 -10.31
N GLY A 111 6.49 3.15 -9.25
CA GLY A 111 7.89 2.73 -9.31
C GLY A 111 8.10 1.54 -10.25
N ILE A 112 7.20 0.55 -10.18
CA ILE A 112 7.18 -0.60 -11.09
C ILE A 112 6.99 -0.13 -12.54
N SER A 113 6.04 0.78 -12.82
CA SER A 113 5.86 1.33 -14.18
C SER A 113 7.15 2.01 -14.69
N ARG A 114 7.87 2.72 -13.82
CA ARG A 114 9.15 3.36 -14.17
C ARG A 114 10.25 2.34 -14.49
N ILE A 115 10.37 1.28 -13.68
CA ILE A 115 11.30 0.17 -13.94
C ILE A 115 10.95 -0.52 -15.28
N HIS A 116 9.65 -0.72 -15.54
CA HIS A 116 9.16 -1.33 -16.77
C HIS A 116 9.54 -0.51 -18.00
N ARG A 117 9.34 0.81 -17.98
CA ARG A 117 9.73 1.69 -19.10
C ARG A 117 11.23 1.83 -19.24
N ARG A 118 11.96 1.94 -18.13
CA ARG A 118 13.42 2.06 -18.11
C ARG A 118 13.99 1.44 -16.85
N ALA A 119 14.61 0.27 -17.00
CA ALA A 119 15.44 -0.32 -15.95
C ALA A 119 16.68 0.55 -15.73
N SER A 120 16.68 1.31 -14.64
CA SER A 120 17.84 2.02 -14.14
C SER A 120 17.99 1.74 -12.66
N TRP A 121 19.23 1.77 -12.16
CA TRP A 121 19.49 1.60 -10.73
C TRP A 121 18.72 2.60 -9.87
N GLY A 122 18.55 3.84 -10.34
CA GLY A 122 17.75 4.86 -9.64
C GLY A 122 16.27 4.47 -9.50
N ASN A 123 15.65 3.91 -10.55
CA ASN A 123 14.26 3.45 -10.49
C ASN A 123 14.10 2.22 -9.59
N ILE A 124 15.06 1.30 -9.65
CA ILE A 124 15.07 0.10 -8.80
C ILE A 124 15.20 0.50 -7.33
N LEU A 125 16.18 1.36 -7.00
CA LEU A 125 16.41 1.83 -5.64
C LEU A 125 15.23 2.64 -5.09
N LEU A 126 14.66 3.55 -5.89
CA LEU A 126 13.48 4.31 -5.50
C LEU A 126 12.31 3.36 -5.16
N THR A 127 12.04 2.37 -6.02
CA THR A 127 10.95 1.42 -5.80
C THR A 127 11.24 0.51 -4.60
N ALA A 128 12.50 0.13 -4.38
CA ALA A 128 12.93 -0.64 -3.23
C ALA A 128 12.73 0.11 -1.91
N VAL A 129 13.06 1.42 -1.90
CA VAL A 129 12.82 2.31 -0.75
C VAL A 129 11.33 2.47 -0.49
N LEU A 130 10.50 2.68 -1.52
CA LEU A 130 9.05 2.78 -1.37
C LEU A 130 8.43 1.47 -0.85
N TYR A 131 8.86 0.33 -1.38
CA TYR A 131 8.41 -0.98 -0.93
C TYR A 131 8.87 -1.27 0.52
N GLY A 132 10.11 -0.92 0.85
CA GLY A 132 10.62 -0.97 2.22
C GLY A 132 9.86 -0.02 3.16
N ALA A 133 9.44 1.14 2.68
CA ALA A 133 8.62 2.07 3.46
C ALA A 133 7.23 1.47 3.77
N VAL A 134 6.62 0.72 2.85
CA VAL A 134 5.39 -0.04 3.16
C VAL A 134 5.66 -1.06 4.27
N MET A 135 6.78 -1.79 4.21
CA MET A 135 7.19 -2.76 5.24
C MET A 135 7.36 -2.12 6.61
N LEU A 136 8.09 -1.00 6.66
CA LEU A 136 8.35 -0.26 7.89
C LEU A 136 7.15 0.56 8.36
N SER A 137 6.11 0.69 7.53
CA SER A 137 4.81 1.25 7.94
C SER A 137 3.93 0.17 8.56
N HIS A 138 3.70 -0.94 7.86
CA HIS A 138 2.84 -2.02 8.33
C HIS A 138 3.17 -3.34 7.62
N LEU A 139 3.76 -4.29 8.36
CA LEU A 139 4.26 -5.58 7.83
C LEU A 139 3.22 -6.33 6.97
N PHE A 140 1.97 -6.44 7.44
CA PHE A 140 0.91 -7.14 6.70
C PHE A 140 0.56 -6.49 5.36
N HIS A 141 0.77 -5.18 5.22
CA HIS A 141 0.46 -4.49 3.97
C HIS A 141 1.46 -4.77 2.88
N VAL A 142 2.68 -5.20 3.20
CA VAL A 142 3.59 -5.75 2.19
C VAL A 142 3.08 -7.08 1.66
N LEU A 143 2.61 -7.97 2.54
CA LEU A 143 2.05 -9.26 2.14
C LEU A 143 0.83 -9.11 1.21
N ILE A 144 0.02 -8.07 1.43
CA ILE A 144 -1.12 -7.74 0.55
C ILE A 144 -0.65 -7.08 -0.75
N LEU A 145 0.29 -6.14 -0.67
CA LEU A 145 0.75 -5.38 -1.84
C LEU A 145 1.53 -6.25 -2.83
N THR A 146 2.35 -7.19 -2.37
CA THR A 146 3.20 -8.00 -3.25
C THR A 146 2.45 -8.78 -4.33
N PRO A 147 1.37 -9.54 -4.04
CA PRO A 147 0.57 -10.18 -5.10
C PRO A 147 -0.14 -9.16 -6.00
N VAL A 148 -0.57 -8.01 -5.47
CA VAL A 148 -1.16 -6.91 -6.27
C VAL A 148 -0.13 -6.33 -7.24
N ALA A 149 1.09 -6.08 -6.77
CA ALA A 149 2.22 -5.59 -7.55
C ALA A 149 2.64 -6.59 -8.63
N ALA A 150 2.64 -7.89 -8.32
CA ALA A 150 2.88 -8.95 -9.28
C ALA A 150 1.79 -8.99 -10.36
N GLY A 151 0.52 -8.95 -9.96
CA GLY A 151 -0.61 -8.87 -10.90
C GLY A 151 -0.55 -7.64 -11.80
N TYR A 152 -0.21 -6.48 -11.23
CA TYR A 152 0.00 -5.24 -11.98
C TYR A 152 1.15 -5.35 -12.99
N ALA A 153 2.30 -5.92 -12.60
CA ALA A 153 3.40 -6.17 -13.52
C ALA A 153 2.96 -7.07 -14.69
N LEU A 154 2.17 -8.12 -14.43
CA LEU A 154 1.63 -8.97 -15.50
C LEU A 154 0.72 -8.19 -16.47
N VAL A 155 -0.05 -7.21 -15.98
CA VAL A 155 -0.86 -6.32 -16.82
C VAL A 155 0.03 -5.43 -17.69
N GLU A 156 1.07 -4.80 -17.14
CA GLU A 156 2.06 -4.01 -17.89
C GLU A 156 2.72 -4.83 -19.00
N LEU A 157 3.09 -6.09 -18.71
CA LEU A 157 3.66 -6.99 -19.70
C LEU A 157 2.69 -7.25 -20.86
N ARG A 158 1.40 -7.48 -20.58
CA ARG A 158 0.40 -7.72 -21.63
C ARG A 158 0.22 -6.51 -22.52
N ILE A 159 0.13 -5.32 -21.93
CA ILE A 159 -0.02 -4.06 -22.68
C ILE A 159 1.18 -3.86 -23.62
N THR A 160 2.40 -4.04 -23.15
CA THR A 160 3.61 -3.90 -23.98
C THR A 160 3.74 -5.01 -25.03
N ASN A 161 3.35 -6.24 -24.72
CA ASN A 161 3.38 -7.33 -25.69
C ASN A 161 2.36 -7.14 -26.82
N ASP A 162 1.19 -6.55 -26.55
CA ASP A 162 0.23 -6.20 -27.58
C ASP A 162 0.81 -5.14 -28.53
N GLU A 163 1.51 -4.14 -28.00
CA GLU A 163 2.23 -3.13 -28.80
C GLU A 163 3.37 -3.76 -29.63
N LEU A 164 4.13 -4.69 -29.03
CA LEU A 164 5.21 -5.40 -29.72
C LEU A 164 4.69 -6.44 -30.71
N ARG A 165 3.49 -7.02 -30.54
CA ARG A 165 2.92 -7.98 -31.51
C ARG A 165 2.61 -7.35 -32.87
N ILE A 166 2.37 -6.03 -32.89
CA ILE A 166 2.28 -5.23 -34.12
C ILE A 166 3.64 -5.22 -34.85
N THR A 167 4.74 -5.40 -34.13
CA THR A 167 6.10 -5.48 -34.68
C THR A 167 6.58 -6.95 -34.70
N ASN A 168 6.57 -7.55 -35.88
CA ASN A 168 6.75 -8.98 -36.16
C ASN A 168 7.99 -9.66 -35.50
N ILE A 169 7.92 -10.07 -34.21
CA ILE A 169 9.01 -10.74 -33.48
C ILE A 169 8.73 -12.24 -33.25
N GLN A 170 9.72 -13.07 -33.60
CA GLN A 170 9.72 -14.53 -33.60
C GLN A 170 9.54 -15.19 -32.21
N LYS A 171 8.70 -16.25 -32.17
CA LYS A 171 8.25 -16.99 -30.97
C LYS A 171 9.35 -17.58 -30.07
N ARG A 172 10.58 -17.80 -30.56
CA ARG A 172 11.70 -18.33 -29.74
C ARG A 172 12.26 -17.30 -28.74
N SER A 173 11.94 -16.01 -28.91
CA SER A 173 12.31 -14.91 -28.01
C SER A 173 11.39 -14.78 -26.78
N PHE A 174 10.23 -15.44 -26.77
CA PHE A 174 9.18 -15.18 -25.76
C PHE A 174 9.57 -15.59 -24.33
N VAL A 175 10.19 -16.76 -24.14
CA VAL A 175 10.59 -17.24 -22.80
C VAL A 175 11.70 -16.36 -22.21
N VAL A 176 12.70 -16.00 -23.00
CA VAL A 176 13.79 -15.12 -22.57
C VAL A 176 13.25 -13.73 -22.24
N HIS A 177 12.36 -13.19 -23.08
CA HIS A 177 11.71 -11.90 -22.84
C HIS A 177 10.88 -11.92 -21.54
N TYR A 178 10.10 -12.97 -21.32
CA TYR A 178 9.29 -13.14 -20.11
C TYR A 178 10.18 -13.23 -18.85
N SER A 179 11.24 -14.04 -18.88
CA SER A 179 12.17 -14.18 -17.75
C SER A 179 12.87 -12.87 -17.43
N LEU A 180 13.37 -12.14 -18.43
CA LEU A 180 13.98 -10.83 -18.24
C LEU A 180 12.98 -9.80 -17.70
N PHE A 181 11.73 -9.83 -18.17
CA PHE A 181 10.66 -9.00 -17.65
C PHE A 181 10.41 -9.25 -16.16
N VAL A 182 10.29 -10.52 -15.75
CA VAL A 182 10.04 -10.90 -14.36
C VAL A 182 11.21 -10.49 -13.48
N ILE A 183 12.44 -10.78 -13.90
CA ILE A 183 13.65 -10.40 -13.16
C ILE A 183 13.71 -8.89 -12.98
N ARG A 184 13.48 -8.13 -14.06
CA ARG A 184 13.52 -6.67 -14.04
C ARG A 184 12.46 -6.10 -13.10
N ASN A 185 11.20 -6.51 -13.24
CA ASN A 185 10.10 -5.97 -12.45
C ASN A 185 10.08 -6.48 -11.00
N SER A 186 10.86 -7.52 -10.68
CA SER A 186 11.03 -8.01 -9.29
C SER A 186 12.33 -7.53 -8.64
N SER A 187 13.19 -6.81 -9.39
CA SER A 187 14.53 -6.41 -8.95
C SER A 187 14.55 -5.51 -7.71
N PHE A 188 13.45 -4.84 -7.39
CA PHE A 188 13.32 -3.98 -6.21
C PHE A 188 13.04 -4.74 -4.90
N ILE A 189 12.57 -6.00 -4.98
CA ILE A 189 12.09 -6.75 -3.81
C ILE A 189 13.25 -7.07 -2.87
N VAL A 190 14.32 -7.68 -3.38
CA VAL A 190 15.51 -8.04 -2.59
C VAL A 190 16.11 -6.81 -1.89
N PRO A 191 16.46 -5.71 -2.59
CA PRO A 191 16.98 -4.53 -1.91
C PRO A 191 15.97 -3.93 -0.92
N GLY A 192 14.66 -3.95 -1.19
CA GLY A 192 13.65 -3.49 -0.23
C GLY A 192 13.61 -4.33 1.05
N LEU A 193 13.75 -5.65 0.94
CA LEU A 193 13.83 -6.57 2.09
C LEU A 193 15.15 -6.39 2.86
N LEU A 194 16.26 -6.16 2.16
CA LEU A 194 17.57 -5.90 2.79
C LEU A 194 17.59 -4.55 3.53
N LEU A 195 17.02 -3.49 2.94
CA LEU A 195 16.90 -2.17 3.56
C LEU A 195 16.11 -2.21 4.88
N THR A 196 15.21 -3.19 5.02
CA THR A 196 14.33 -3.35 6.18
C THR A 196 14.72 -4.52 7.08
N ALA A 197 15.83 -5.21 6.76
CA ALA A 197 16.30 -6.40 7.45
C ALA A 197 16.58 -6.17 8.94
N PHE A 198 17.03 -4.98 9.31
CA PHE A 198 17.25 -4.61 10.71
C PHE A 198 15.99 -4.70 11.58
N PHE A 199 14.81 -4.59 10.96
CA PHE A 199 13.52 -4.67 11.63
C PHE A 199 12.93 -6.08 11.55
N TRP A 200 12.76 -6.62 10.33
CA TRP A 200 11.99 -7.85 10.17
C TRP A 200 12.77 -9.12 10.57
N ILE A 201 14.10 -9.16 10.42
CA ILE A 201 14.89 -10.34 10.80
C ILE A 201 14.82 -10.57 12.32
N PRO A 202 15.13 -9.58 13.18
CA PRO A 202 14.98 -9.76 14.62
C PRO A 202 13.55 -10.10 15.01
N ALA A 203 12.55 -9.40 14.45
CA ALA A 203 11.14 -9.69 14.73
C ALA A 203 10.78 -11.15 14.39
N PHE A 204 11.27 -11.69 13.28
CA PHE A 204 10.99 -13.06 12.85
C PHE A 204 11.57 -14.10 13.82
N PHE A 205 12.82 -13.93 14.25
CA PHE A 205 13.46 -14.86 15.20
C PHE A 205 12.93 -14.68 16.62
N GLU A 206 12.80 -13.44 17.09
CA GLU A 206 12.39 -13.13 18.46
C GLU A 206 10.90 -13.42 18.70
N ARG A 207 10.10 -13.55 17.63
CA ARG A 207 8.69 -13.99 17.71
C ARG A 207 8.55 -15.31 18.49
N SER A 208 9.51 -16.23 18.34
CA SER A 208 9.50 -17.53 19.02
C SER A 208 9.56 -17.46 20.55
N TYR A 209 10.02 -16.32 21.10
CA TYR A 209 10.05 -16.08 22.56
C TYR A 209 8.78 -15.40 23.08
N THR A 210 7.76 -15.24 22.22
CA THR A 210 6.50 -14.57 22.57
C THR A 210 5.32 -15.52 22.43
N ARG A 211 4.21 -15.22 23.12
CA ARG A 211 2.94 -15.95 22.97
C ARG A 211 2.24 -15.78 21.61
N SER A 212 2.89 -15.12 20.65
CA SER A 212 2.34 -14.96 19.30
C SER A 212 2.42 -16.26 18.46
N THR A 213 3.11 -17.27 18.96
CA THR A 213 3.07 -18.65 18.43
C THR A 213 1.91 -19.45 18.96
N ASP A 214 1.28 -19.01 20.05
CA ASP A 214 0.12 -19.68 20.61
C ASP A 214 -1.10 -19.30 19.76
N ASP A 215 -1.92 -20.30 19.37
CA ASP A 215 -3.14 -20.11 18.57
C ASP A 215 -4.21 -19.26 19.28
N ILE A 216 -3.91 -18.72 20.46
CA ILE A 216 -4.74 -17.78 21.23
C ILE A 216 -5.24 -16.65 20.33
N TYR A 217 -4.39 -16.09 19.46
CA TYR A 217 -4.80 -15.00 18.57
C TYR A 217 -5.86 -15.43 17.54
N LEU A 218 -5.75 -16.65 17.00
CA LEU A 218 -6.74 -17.22 16.08
C LEU A 218 -8.03 -17.62 16.80
N ALA A 219 -7.94 -18.01 18.08
CA ALA A 219 -9.10 -18.30 18.91
C ALA A 219 -9.92 -17.04 19.24
N VAL A 220 -9.27 -15.91 19.53
CA VAL A 220 -9.96 -14.64 19.87
C VAL A 220 -10.31 -13.79 18.65
N SER A 221 -9.68 -14.03 17.50
CA SER A 221 -9.96 -13.33 16.25
C SER A 221 -9.96 -14.29 15.05
N PRO A 222 -11.02 -15.12 14.91
CA PRO A 222 -11.14 -16.08 13.82
C PRO A 222 -11.02 -15.42 12.45
N VAL A 223 -10.39 -16.11 11.49
CA VAL A 223 -10.23 -15.58 10.12
C VAL A 223 -11.59 -15.36 9.45
N THR A 224 -12.59 -16.18 9.78
CA THR A 224 -13.96 -16.09 9.23
C THR A 224 -14.64 -14.78 9.58
N SER A 225 -14.34 -14.16 10.73
CA SER A 225 -14.91 -12.87 11.12
C SER A 225 -14.27 -11.68 10.41
N ARG A 226 -13.25 -11.91 9.57
CA ARG A 226 -12.52 -10.87 8.84
C ARG A 226 -12.93 -10.75 7.38
N PHE A 227 -13.76 -11.67 6.89
CA PHE A 227 -14.31 -11.59 5.54
C PHE A 227 -15.50 -10.64 5.52
N LEU A 228 -15.41 -9.64 4.66
CA LEU A 228 -16.50 -8.71 4.40
C LEU A 228 -17.57 -9.38 3.55
N ASN A 229 -18.83 -9.11 3.86
CA ASN A 229 -19.94 -9.54 3.03
C ASN A 229 -20.19 -8.53 1.88
N TRP A 230 -20.91 -8.98 0.84
CA TRP A 230 -21.20 -8.13 -0.33
C TRP A 230 -21.98 -6.86 0.02
N SER A 231 -22.89 -6.94 1.00
CA SER A 231 -23.66 -5.79 1.48
C SER A 231 -22.76 -4.71 2.08
N GLU A 232 -21.66 -5.09 2.73
CA GLU A 232 -20.71 -4.16 3.35
C GLU A 232 -19.77 -3.54 2.30
N LEU A 233 -19.25 -4.36 1.39
CA LEU A 233 -18.37 -3.89 0.30
C LEU A 233 -19.09 -2.92 -0.65
N LEU A 234 -20.38 -3.16 -0.91
CA LEU A 234 -21.22 -2.37 -1.80
C LEU A 234 -22.15 -1.42 -1.04
N ALA A 235 -21.90 -1.17 0.25
CA ALA A 235 -22.72 -0.26 1.02
C ALA A 235 -22.61 1.18 0.48
N TRP A 236 -23.74 1.89 0.45
CA TRP A 236 -23.75 3.33 0.22
C TRP A 236 -23.14 4.06 1.43
N PRO A 237 -22.55 5.25 1.25
CA PRO A 237 -22.17 6.11 2.36
C PRO A 237 -23.35 6.31 3.31
N GLN A 238 -23.14 6.04 4.59
CA GLN A 238 -24.17 6.20 5.63
C GLN A 238 -23.90 7.47 6.44
N PRO A 239 -24.95 8.18 6.90
CA PRO A 239 -24.77 9.24 7.88
C PRO A 239 -24.19 8.65 9.17
N LEU A 240 -23.27 9.38 9.80
CA LEU A 240 -22.67 8.96 11.05
C LEU A 240 -23.65 9.17 12.21
N ASP A 241 -23.76 8.16 13.08
CA ASP A 241 -24.49 8.32 14.33
C ASP A 241 -23.68 9.17 15.30
N ALA A 242 -24.02 10.46 15.37
CA ALA A 242 -23.37 11.41 16.27
C ALA A 242 -23.60 11.12 17.76
N ARG A 243 -24.52 10.20 18.11
CA ARG A 243 -24.76 9.77 19.49
C ARG A 243 -23.87 8.61 19.91
N ALA A 244 -23.26 7.91 18.95
CA ALA A 244 -22.38 6.78 19.22
C ALA A 244 -20.95 7.26 19.49
N ALA A 245 -20.33 6.74 20.55
CA ALA A 245 -18.91 6.99 20.82
C ALA A 245 -17.99 6.33 19.78
N ASN A 246 -18.44 5.23 19.16
CA ASN A 246 -17.75 4.53 18.09
C ASN A 246 -18.78 4.14 17.02
N PRO A 247 -19.19 5.09 16.14
CA PRO A 247 -20.24 4.84 15.16
C PRO A 247 -19.82 3.73 14.21
N TRP A 248 -20.72 2.81 13.90
CA TRP A 248 -20.47 1.79 12.88
C TRP A 248 -20.39 2.43 11.49
N VAL A 249 -19.36 2.10 10.73
CA VAL A 249 -19.18 2.52 9.34
C VAL A 249 -18.80 1.31 8.50
N PRO A 250 -19.52 1.03 7.39
CA PRO A 250 -19.23 -0.13 6.56
C PRO A 250 -17.85 -0.02 5.90
N PHE A 251 -17.18 -1.17 5.71
CA PHE A 251 -15.98 -1.29 4.88
C PHE A 251 -16.32 -1.24 3.36
N SER A 252 -16.98 -0.17 2.93
CA SER A 252 -17.39 0.04 1.54
C SER A 252 -16.21 0.39 0.64
N LEU A 253 -16.22 -0.15 -0.58
CA LEU A 253 -15.29 0.23 -1.66
C LEU A 253 -15.63 1.59 -2.28
N GLY A 254 -16.82 2.13 -1.98
CA GLY A 254 -17.35 3.35 -2.58
C GLY A 254 -17.96 3.08 -3.94
N ILE A 255 -19.31 2.99 -3.98
CA ILE A 255 -20.08 2.68 -5.21
C ILE A 255 -19.75 3.66 -6.34
N ALA A 256 -19.56 4.94 -6.04
CA ALA A 256 -19.19 5.93 -7.06
C ALA A 256 -17.82 5.62 -7.69
N ALA A 257 -16.82 5.25 -6.88
CA ALA A 257 -15.50 4.87 -7.38
C ALA A 257 -15.58 3.58 -8.21
N LEU A 258 -16.35 2.60 -7.77
CA LEU A 258 -16.61 1.35 -8.51
C LEU A 258 -17.29 1.62 -9.85
N ALA A 259 -18.34 2.43 -9.87
CA ALA A 259 -19.06 2.79 -11.10
C ALA A 259 -18.13 3.47 -12.11
N LEU A 260 -17.31 4.43 -11.65
CA LEU A 260 -16.32 5.10 -12.49
C LEU A 260 -15.24 4.15 -13.00
N ALA A 261 -14.79 3.20 -12.17
CA ALA A 261 -13.85 2.17 -12.60
C ALA A 261 -14.44 1.26 -13.69
N VAL A 262 -15.70 0.82 -13.54
CA VAL A 262 -16.42 0.04 -14.55
C VAL A 262 -16.57 0.83 -15.85
N LEU A 263 -17.01 2.08 -15.78
CA LEU A 263 -17.11 2.95 -16.95
C LEU A 263 -15.76 3.13 -17.66
N GLY A 264 -14.68 3.28 -16.89
CA GLY A 264 -13.32 3.37 -17.43
C GLY A 264 -12.89 2.09 -18.17
N VAL A 265 -13.16 0.92 -17.59
CA VAL A 265 -12.87 -0.38 -18.23
C VAL A 265 -13.68 -0.54 -19.53
N LEU A 266 -14.98 -0.23 -19.48
CA LEU A 266 -15.84 -0.29 -20.66
C LEU A 266 -15.35 0.66 -21.76
N ALA A 267 -14.99 1.89 -21.42
CA ALA A 267 -14.45 2.86 -22.37
C ALA A 267 -13.16 2.36 -23.05
N ILE A 268 -12.25 1.70 -22.32
CA ILE A 268 -11.05 1.09 -22.89
C ILE A 268 -11.40 -0.04 -23.86
N ILE A 269 -12.35 -0.91 -23.49
CA ILE A 269 -12.79 -2.03 -24.34
C ILE A 269 -13.43 -1.51 -25.63
N PHE A 270 -14.36 -0.55 -25.54
CA PHE A 270 -15.07 -0.03 -26.71
C PHE A 270 -14.19 0.82 -27.62
N ASN A 271 -13.27 1.64 -27.08
CA ASN A 271 -12.34 2.41 -27.92
C ASN A 271 -11.30 1.55 -28.64
N ARG A 272 -10.93 0.38 -28.09
CA ARG A 272 -10.05 -0.57 -28.79
C ARG A 272 -10.73 -1.24 -29.99
N GLN A 273 -12.07 -1.35 -30.00
CA GLN A 273 -12.83 -1.95 -31.10
C GLN A 273 -13.06 -1.00 -32.27
N THR A 274 -13.05 0.32 -32.04
CA THR A 274 -13.23 1.31 -33.10
C THR A 274 -11.93 1.64 -33.83
N SER A 275 -10.77 1.47 -33.20
CA SER A 275 -9.45 1.67 -33.82
C SER A 275 -8.97 0.49 -34.68
N SER A 276 -9.65 -0.66 -34.64
CA SER A 276 -9.30 -1.87 -35.41
C SER A 276 -10.20 -2.09 -36.64
N ARG A 277 -11.06 -1.12 -36.96
CA ARG A 277 -11.84 -1.02 -38.20
C ARG A 277 -11.32 0.13 -39.05
#